data_AF-A0A7S4L877-F1
#
_entry.id   AF-A0A7S4L877-F1
#
_cell.length_a   1.000
_cell.length_b   1.000
_cell.length_c   1.000
_cell.angle_alpha   90.00
_cell.angle_beta   90.00
_cell.angle_gamma   90.00
#
_symmetry.space_group_name_H-M   'P 1'
#
loop_
_entity.id
_entity.type
_entity.pdbx_description
1 polymer ?
#
loop_
_entity_poly.entity_id
_entity_poly.type
_entity_poly.pdbx_seq_one_letter_code
_entity_poly.pdbx_strand_id
1 'polypeptide(L)'
;FITKIETPGVFRDSDDDCFLEVSRWPGVECTDAGDVRTIDFSDYPLKGVYQWEWLPDTVRVISVGESLIIGQVQWHTIPDFVHLFDAGNCGLYGTLDLTVLPEDLWALNVYMNHLSGSLDFSHLPKDLEALHLLQNSFSGSIDLSPVRDRPITDIDFEHIVELVDMDEKPPGPKWLGIDLRLNDFTGDIRIHDIDLIHSVTPFKGLKCDEIIDGNGESYNRYILQVQLRRK
;
A
#
# COMPACT_ATOMS: atom_id res chain seq x y z
N PHE A 1 -0.54 19.92 1.26
CA PHE A 1 0.04 18.71 1.86
C PHE A 1 1.50 18.85 2.40
N ILE A 2 2.29 19.90 2.08
CA ILE A 2 3.72 20.00 2.50
C ILE A 2 4.05 21.07 3.57
N THR A 3 3.09 21.72 4.23
CA THR A 3 3.40 22.94 5.03
C THR A 3 4.23 22.69 6.30
N LYS A 4 4.39 21.44 6.71
CA LYS A 4 5.24 21.00 7.82
C LYS A 4 6.44 20.16 7.36
N ILE A 5 6.78 20.23 6.07
CA ILE A 5 7.99 19.63 5.51
C ILE A 5 9.14 20.63 5.68
N GLU A 6 10.26 20.13 6.20
CA GLU A 6 11.46 20.91 6.53
C GLU A 6 12.45 20.99 5.36
N THR A 7 12.18 20.33 4.24
CA THR A 7 13.06 20.27 3.05
C THR A 7 13.14 21.63 2.38
N PRO A 8 14.25 22.38 2.52
CA PRO A 8 14.31 23.76 2.07
C PRO A 8 14.38 23.86 0.54
N GLY A 9 13.74 24.89 -0.03
CA GLY A 9 14.02 25.36 -1.39
C GLY A 9 13.45 24.54 -2.56
N VAL A 10 12.83 23.39 -2.33
CA VAL A 10 12.22 22.58 -3.43
C VAL A 10 10.89 23.17 -3.89
N PHE A 11 10.09 23.67 -2.95
CA PHE A 11 8.69 24.07 -3.20
C PHE A 11 8.43 25.57 -3.05
N ARG A 12 9.50 26.35 -2.83
CA ARG A 12 9.41 27.77 -2.48
C ARG A 12 10.18 28.64 -3.46
N ASP A 13 9.65 29.82 -3.70
CA ASP A 13 10.31 30.84 -4.49
C ASP A 13 11.55 31.37 -3.74
N SER A 14 12.66 31.53 -4.47
CA SER A 14 13.91 32.00 -3.89
C SER A 14 13.88 33.47 -3.47
N ASP A 15 12.96 34.25 -4.04
CA ASP A 15 12.95 35.70 -3.89
C ASP A 15 12.11 36.17 -2.69
N ASP A 16 11.02 35.46 -2.37
CA ASP A 16 10.09 35.84 -1.30
C ASP A 16 9.76 34.74 -0.28
N ASP A 17 10.36 33.55 -0.41
CA ASP A 17 10.14 32.36 0.45
C ASP A 17 8.66 31.90 0.50
N CYS A 18 7.82 32.35 -0.44
CA CYS A 18 6.46 31.85 -0.61
C CYS A 18 6.46 30.50 -1.32
N PHE A 19 5.43 29.69 -1.10
CA PHE A 19 5.26 28.46 -1.87
C PHE A 19 5.00 28.79 -3.34
N LEU A 20 5.66 28.05 -4.23
CA LEU A 20 5.34 28.04 -5.66
C LEU A 20 3.90 27.56 -5.85
N GLU A 21 3.29 27.89 -6.99
CA GLU A 21 2.08 27.21 -7.43
C GLU A 21 2.33 25.69 -7.51
N VAL A 22 1.33 24.88 -7.13
CA VAL A 22 1.48 23.42 -7.02
C VAL A 22 1.91 22.78 -8.34
N SER A 23 1.46 23.31 -9.47
CA SER A 23 1.83 22.88 -10.82
C SER A 23 3.29 23.13 -11.18
N ARG A 24 4.00 23.96 -10.40
CA ARG A 24 5.42 24.25 -10.55
C ARG A 24 6.28 23.44 -9.59
N TRP A 25 5.68 22.62 -8.73
CA TRP A 25 6.44 21.80 -7.79
C TRP A 25 7.12 20.65 -8.55
N PRO A 26 8.43 20.45 -8.36
CA PRO A 26 9.10 19.27 -8.87
C PRO A 26 8.41 18.00 -8.35
N GLY A 27 8.18 17.02 -9.22
CA GLY A 27 7.44 15.80 -8.88
C GLY A 27 5.91 15.93 -8.90
N VAL A 28 5.36 17.11 -9.21
CA VAL A 28 3.91 17.27 -9.43
C VAL A 28 3.61 17.33 -10.91
N GLU A 29 2.66 16.50 -11.36
CA GLU A 29 2.13 16.56 -12.71
C GLU A 29 0.65 16.93 -12.68
N CYS A 30 0.26 17.84 -13.55
CA CYS A 30 -1.12 18.30 -13.69
C CYS A 30 -1.66 17.93 -15.07
N THR A 31 -2.98 17.76 -15.17
CA THR A 31 -3.67 17.64 -16.45
C THR A 31 -3.71 18.98 -17.19
N ASP A 32 -4.14 18.97 -18.45
CA ASP A 32 -4.39 20.20 -19.23
C ASP A 32 -5.43 21.13 -18.57
N ALA A 33 -6.30 20.59 -17.71
CA ALA A 33 -7.29 21.35 -16.94
C ALA A 33 -6.69 22.01 -15.68
N GLY A 34 -5.46 21.67 -15.32
CA GLY A 34 -4.77 22.15 -14.11
C GLY A 34 -4.99 21.28 -12.88
N ASP A 35 -5.66 20.13 -13.01
CA ASP A 35 -5.90 19.20 -11.91
C ASP A 35 -4.63 18.41 -11.61
N VAL A 36 -4.27 18.29 -10.32
CA VAL A 36 -3.09 17.51 -9.90
C VAL A 36 -3.40 16.02 -10.09
N ARG A 37 -2.59 15.35 -10.91
CA ARG A 37 -2.71 13.91 -11.23
C ARG A 37 -1.67 13.09 -10.47
N THR A 38 -0.43 13.55 -10.45
CA THR A 38 0.70 12.83 -9.86
C THR A 38 1.38 13.70 -8.82
N ILE A 39 1.71 13.10 -7.68
CA ILE A 39 2.61 13.63 -6.67
C ILE A 39 3.66 12.55 -6.44
N ASP A 40 4.82 12.69 -7.06
CA ASP A 40 5.97 11.81 -6.86
C ASP A 40 7.14 12.59 -6.29
N PHE A 41 7.37 12.38 -5.01
CA PHE A 41 8.45 12.98 -4.26
C PHE A 41 9.52 11.97 -3.83
N SER A 42 9.53 10.76 -4.38
CA SER A 42 10.51 9.71 -4.03
C SER A 42 11.97 10.14 -4.22
N ASP A 43 12.24 11.00 -5.19
CA ASP A 43 13.57 11.56 -5.45
C ASP A 43 13.93 12.79 -4.59
N TYR A 44 13.02 13.25 -3.73
CA TYR A 44 13.21 14.45 -2.92
C TYR A 44 13.33 14.08 -1.45
N PRO A 45 14.32 14.63 -0.71
CA PRO A 45 14.55 14.25 0.68
C PRO A 45 13.50 14.92 1.59
N LEU A 46 12.26 14.43 1.56
CA LEU A 46 11.18 14.95 2.39
C LEU A 46 11.44 14.63 3.84
N LYS A 47 11.29 15.63 4.71
CA LYS A 47 11.45 15.47 6.16
C LYS A 47 10.35 16.22 6.89
N GLY A 48 9.72 15.57 7.87
CA GLY A 48 8.72 16.22 8.72
C GLY A 48 7.35 15.57 8.62
N VAL A 49 6.29 16.34 8.84
CA VAL A 49 4.92 15.80 8.89
C VAL A 49 4.21 16.08 7.57
N TYR A 50 3.79 15.02 6.89
CA TYR A 50 2.98 15.14 5.68
C TYR A 50 1.51 15.31 6.04
N GLN A 51 0.82 16.23 5.37
CA GLN A 51 -0.59 16.56 5.63
C GLN A 51 -1.48 15.85 4.61
N TRP A 52 -1.80 14.60 4.89
CA TRP A 52 -2.59 13.72 4.02
C TRP A 52 -3.99 14.26 3.75
N GLU A 53 -4.58 14.98 4.70
CA GLU A 53 -5.94 15.52 4.58
C GLU A 53 -6.03 16.69 3.59
N TRP A 54 -4.87 17.19 3.12
CA TRP A 54 -4.78 18.31 2.18
C TRP A 54 -4.30 17.86 0.80
N LEU A 55 -4.38 16.56 0.51
CA LEU A 55 -4.17 16.02 -0.83
C LEU A 55 -5.25 16.58 -1.78
N PRO A 56 -4.91 16.89 -3.04
CA PRO A 56 -5.91 17.26 -4.04
C PRO A 56 -6.84 16.08 -4.33
N ASP A 57 -8.15 16.33 -4.41
CA ASP A 57 -9.15 15.28 -4.63
C ASP A 57 -8.96 14.52 -5.95
N THR A 58 -8.24 15.10 -6.91
CA THR A 58 -7.99 14.54 -8.26
C THR A 58 -6.73 13.67 -8.35
N VAL A 59 -5.93 13.59 -7.28
CA VAL A 59 -4.65 12.89 -7.33
C VAL A 59 -4.86 11.39 -7.51
N ARG A 60 -4.08 10.80 -8.43
CA ARG A 60 -4.10 9.37 -8.75
C ARG A 60 -2.88 8.64 -8.22
N VAL A 61 -1.74 9.33 -8.17
CA VAL A 61 -0.46 8.76 -7.74
C VAL A 61 0.09 9.61 -6.61
N ILE A 62 0.35 8.95 -5.48
CA ILE A 62 1.06 9.53 -4.34
C ILE A 62 2.26 8.64 -4.09
N SER A 63 3.45 9.15 -4.37
CA SER A 63 4.71 8.49 -4.08
C SER A 63 5.57 9.41 -3.24
N VAL A 64 5.79 9.04 -1.98
CA VAL A 64 6.64 9.76 -1.03
C VAL A 64 7.58 8.81 -0.30
N GLY A 65 7.80 7.62 -0.87
CA GLY A 65 8.67 6.59 -0.31
C GLY A 65 10.11 7.06 -0.15
N GLU A 66 10.90 6.30 0.60
CA GLU A 66 12.32 6.60 0.87
C GLU A 66 12.56 7.98 1.49
N SER A 67 11.61 8.44 2.30
CA SER A 67 11.62 9.78 2.89
C SER A 67 11.65 9.75 4.43
N LEU A 68 12.04 10.87 5.04
CA LEU A 68 12.01 11.09 6.48
C LEU A 68 10.67 11.69 6.94
N ILE A 69 9.59 11.34 6.25
CA ILE A 69 8.23 11.71 6.65
C ILE A 69 7.86 10.91 7.90
N ILE A 70 7.26 11.59 8.86
CA ILE A 70 6.73 10.99 10.09
C ILE A 70 5.26 11.38 10.25
N GLY A 71 4.50 10.53 10.93
CA GLY A 71 3.11 10.85 11.27
C GLY A 71 2.18 9.67 11.07
N GLN A 72 0.89 9.96 11.19
CA GLN A 72 -0.19 9.01 10.95
C GLN A 72 -0.87 9.36 9.63
N VAL A 73 -1.31 8.35 8.90
CA VAL A 73 -2.18 8.51 7.73
C VAL A 73 -3.63 8.41 8.22
N GLN A 74 -4.45 9.41 7.90
CA GLN A 74 -5.89 9.34 8.10
C GLN A 74 -6.51 8.68 6.86
N TRP A 75 -6.60 7.36 6.83
CA TRP A 75 -6.96 6.59 5.62
C TRP A 75 -8.28 7.02 4.97
N HIS A 76 -9.27 7.37 5.80
CA HIS A 76 -10.57 7.88 5.36
C HIS A 76 -10.53 9.29 4.74
N THR A 77 -9.38 9.97 4.70
CA THR A 77 -9.20 11.25 3.99
C THR A 77 -8.39 11.10 2.71
N ILE A 78 -7.90 9.91 2.39
CA ILE A 78 -7.20 9.70 1.12
C ILE A 78 -8.23 9.75 0.00
N PRO A 79 -7.98 10.53 -1.08
CA PRO A 79 -8.96 10.67 -2.16
C PRO A 79 -9.31 9.35 -2.84
N ASP A 80 -10.59 9.17 -3.22
CA ASP A 80 -11.12 7.93 -3.79
C ASP A 80 -10.46 7.54 -5.14
N PHE A 81 -9.93 8.53 -5.88
CA PHE A 81 -9.29 8.35 -7.19
C PHE A 81 -7.81 7.95 -7.10
N VAL A 82 -7.27 7.74 -5.91
CA VAL A 82 -5.88 7.28 -5.74
C VAL A 82 -5.77 5.85 -6.23
N HIS A 83 -4.98 5.65 -7.28
CA HIS A 83 -4.63 4.35 -7.85
C HIS A 83 -3.38 3.76 -7.19
N LEU A 84 -2.41 4.60 -6.84
CA LEU A 84 -1.16 4.18 -6.21
C LEU A 84 -0.83 5.07 -5.02
N PHE A 85 -0.64 4.43 -3.88
CA PHE A 85 -0.14 5.05 -2.66
C PHE A 85 1.16 4.36 -2.24
N ASP A 86 2.28 5.06 -2.36
CA ASP A 86 3.59 4.65 -1.87
C ASP A 86 4.11 5.63 -0.82
N ALA A 87 4.25 5.13 0.41
CA ALA A 87 4.96 5.78 1.50
C ALA A 87 5.85 4.77 2.22
N GLY A 88 6.52 3.93 1.43
CA GLY A 88 7.49 2.95 1.89
C GLY A 88 8.73 3.56 2.55
N ASN A 89 9.30 2.84 3.50
CA ASN A 89 10.50 3.23 4.23
C ASN A 89 10.45 4.67 4.76
N CYS A 90 9.36 4.98 5.44
CA CYS A 90 9.14 6.24 6.14
C CYS A 90 9.08 6.01 7.66
N GLY A 91 8.82 7.06 8.43
CA GLY A 91 8.54 6.98 9.86
C GLY A 91 7.04 7.01 10.18
N LEU A 92 6.20 6.40 9.34
CA LEU A 92 4.75 6.35 9.58
C LEU A 92 4.43 5.43 10.76
N TYR A 93 3.45 5.83 11.57
CA TYR A 93 2.98 5.06 12.72
C TYR A 93 1.46 5.15 12.85
N GLY A 94 0.89 4.39 13.79
CA GLY A 94 -0.57 4.29 13.96
C GLY A 94 -1.09 2.99 13.36
N THR A 95 -2.33 3.01 12.88
CA THR A 95 -3.04 1.84 12.33
C THR A 95 -3.29 2.00 10.84
N LEU A 96 -3.40 0.87 10.13
CA LEU A 96 -3.89 0.79 8.76
C LEU A 96 -5.30 0.20 8.78
N ASP A 97 -6.28 0.98 8.35
CA ASP A 97 -7.66 0.50 8.19
C ASP A 97 -7.89 0.15 6.72
N LEU A 98 -7.81 -1.14 6.42
CA LEU A 98 -8.01 -1.67 5.08
C LEU A 98 -9.45 -1.45 4.58
N THR A 99 -10.42 -1.26 5.48
CA THR A 99 -11.85 -1.20 5.14
C THR A 99 -12.31 0.15 4.61
N VAL A 100 -11.43 1.15 4.67
CA VAL A 100 -11.69 2.53 4.21
C VAL A 100 -10.65 2.99 3.18
N LEU A 101 -9.96 2.04 2.52
CA LEU A 101 -9.06 2.37 1.43
C LEU A 101 -9.86 2.93 0.23
N PRO A 102 -9.24 3.80 -0.59
CA PRO A 102 -9.84 4.28 -1.84
C PRO A 102 -10.31 3.13 -2.72
N GLU A 103 -11.52 3.22 -3.27
CA GLU A 103 -12.10 2.15 -4.11
C GLU A 103 -11.32 1.92 -5.41
N ASP A 104 -10.69 2.96 -5.95
CA ASP A 104 -9.87 2.85 -7.17
C ASP A 104 -8.40 2.49 -6.87
N LEU A 105 -8.06 2.10 -5.63
CA LEU A 105 -6.68 1.77 -5.27
C LEU A 105 -6.22 0.45 -5.89
N TRP A 106 -5.10 0.50 -6.62
CA TRP A 106 -4.44 -0.65 -7.27
C TRP A 106 -3.21 -1.11 -6.50
N ALA A 107 -2.51 -0.19 -5.85
CA ALA A 107 -1.27 -0.47 -5.15
C ALA A 107 -1.18 0.32 -3.85
N LEU A 108 -0.93 -0.40 -2.76
CA LEU A 108 -0.56 0.18 -1.47
C LEU A 108 0.83 -0.32 -1.07
N ASN A 109 1.79 0.59 -0.97
CA ASN A 109 3.13 0.34 -0.45
C ASN A 109 3.39 1.16 0.81
N VAL A 110 3.47 0.48 1.94
CA VAL A 110 3.83 1.07 3.24
C VAL A 110 4.86 0.22 3.96
N TYR A 111 5.70 -0.47 3.18
CA TYR A 111 6.75 -1.32 3.72
C TYR A 111 7.72 -0.53 4.61
N MET A 112 8.40 -1.19 5.55
CA MET A 112 9.44 -0.58 6.40
C MET A 112 8.97 0.67 7.15
N ASN A 113 7.82 0.60 7.82
CA ASN A 113 7.28 1.67 8.67
C ASN A 113 7.10 1.15 10.11
N HIS A 114 6.46 1.96 10.97
CA HIS A 114 6.07 1.62 12.34
C HIS A 114 4.54 1.47 12.49
N LEU A 115 3.85 1.06 11.42
CA LEU A 115 2.41 0.81 11.46
C LEU A 115 2.12 -0.43 12.31
N SER A 116 0.95 -0.44 12.96
CA SER A 116 0.61 -1.45 13.96
C SER A 116 -0.89 -1.74 13.99
N GLY A 117 -1.30 -2.65 14.86
CA GLY A 117 -2.70 -3.08 14.97
C GLY A 117 -3.01 -4.32 14.12
N SER A 118 -4.28 -4.75 14.17
CA SER A 118 -4.79 -5.86 13.36
C SER A 118 -5.30 -5.37 12.01
N LEU A 119 -5.27 -6.26 11.02
CA LEU A 119 -5.77 -5.98 9.68
C LEU A 119 -7.08 -6.73 9.42
N ASP A 120 -8.05 -6.04 8.84
CA ASP A 120 -9.32 -6.61 8.40
C ASP A 120 -9.38 -6.66 6.87
N PHE A 121 -9.27 -7.86 6.31
CA PHE A 121 -9.29 -8.08 4.85
C PHE A 121 -10.71 -8.15 4.26
N SER A 122 -11.76 -7.90 5.06
CA SER A 122 -13.15 -8.07 4.64
C SER A 122 -13.60 -7.11 3.53
N HIS A 123 -12.94 -5.97 3.40
CA HIS A 123 -13.28 -4.93 2.44
C HIS A 123 -12.00 -4.40 1.79
N LEU A 124 -11.46 -5.16 0.82
CA LEU A 124 -10.40 -4.65 -0.05
C LEU A 124 -10.98 -4.06 -1.34
N PRO A 125 -10.38 -2.99 -1.88
CA PRO A 125 -10.73 -2.48 -3.20
C PRO A 125 -10.66 -3.61 -4.23
N LYS A 126 -11.67 -3.68 -5.10
CA LYS A 126 -11.83 -4.78 -6.06
C LYS A 126 -10.61 -4.91 -6.98
N ASP A 127 -10.03 -3.77 -7.34
CA ASP A 127 -8.93 -3.66 -8.29
C ASP A 127 -7.55 -3.56 -7.60
N LEU A 128 -7.46 -3.71 -6.28
CA LEU A 128 -6.20 -3.66 -5.53
C LEU A 128 -5.30 -4.85 -5.88
N GLU A 129 -4.22 -4.66 -6.63
CA GLU A 129 -3.31 -5.71 -7.08
C GLU A 129 -2.16 -6.01 -6.13
N ALA A 130 -1.61 -4.97 -5.48
CA ALA A 130 -0.46 -5.09 -4.59
C ALA A 130 -0.71 -4.47 -3.22
N LEU A 131 -0.41 -5.24 -2.17
CA LEU A 131 -0.48 -4.82 -0.78
C LEU A 131 0.85 -5.13 -0.07
N HIS A 132 1.75 -4.16 -0.04
CA HIS A 132 3.10 -4.29 0.51
C HIS A 132 3.19 -3.76 1.94
N LEU A 133 3.16 -4.68 2.91
CA LEU A 133 3.12 -4.38 4.34
C LEU A 133 4.36 -4.88 5.10
N LEU A 134 5.36 -5.38 4.36
CA LEU A 134 6.62 -5.91 4.85
C LEU A 134 7.24 -4.99 5.93
N GLN A 135 7.76 -5.58 7.00
CA GLN A 135 8.54 -4.87 8.03
C GLN A 135 7.78 -3.71 8.68
N ASN A 136 6.68 -4.04 9.35
CA ASN A 136 5.92 -3.16 10.23
C ASN A 136 5.73 -3.87 11.59
N SER A 137 4.83 -3.37 12.43
CA SER A 137 4.43 -3.97 13.71
C SER A 137 2.95 -4.40 13.72
N PHE A 138 2.42 -4.81 12.55
CA PHE A 138 1.07 -5.36 12.49
C PHE A 138 0.99 -6.69 13.26
N SER A 139 -0.16 -6.96 13.87
CA SER A 139 -0.34 -8.07 14.81
C SER A 139 -1.74 -8.66 14.72
N GLY A 140 -2.00 -9.71 15.51
CA GLY A 140 -3.27 -10.45 15.48
C GLY A 140 -3.25 -11.57 14.46
N SER A 141 -4.42 -12.22 14.29
CA SER A 141 -4.62 -13.31 13.34
C SER A 141 -4.89 -12.81 11.93
N ILE A 142 -4.50 -13.59 10.93
CA ILE A 142 -4.75 -13.26 9.52
C ILE A 142 -5.93 -14.10 9.01
N ASP A 143 -6.96 -13.44 8.49
CA ASP A 143 -8.07 -14.09 7.78
C ASP A 143 -8.18 -13.57 6.34
N LEU A 144 -7.78 -14.41 5.39
CA LEU A 144 -7.82 -14.12 3.95
C LEU A 144 -9.02 -14.77 3.24
N SER A 145 -9.94 -15.40 3.98
CA SER A 145 -11.18 -15.94 3.41
C SER A 145 -12.05 -14.91 2.67
N PRO A 146 -12.02 -13.60 3.01
CA PRO A 146 -12.71 -12.58 2.21
C PRO A 146 -12.15 -12.38 0.79
N VAL A 147 -10.87 -12.70 0.55
CA VAL A 147 -10.21 -12.57 -0.76
C VAL A 147 -10.10 -13.91 -1.49
N ARG A 148 -10.92 -14.89 -1.11
CA ARG A 148 -10.88 -16.27 -1.64
C ARG A 148 -10.89 -16.41 -3.16
N ASP A 149 -11.58 -15.51 -3.86
CA ASP A 149 -11.70 -15.53 -5.32
C ASP A 149 -10.44 -14.97 -6.03
N ARG A 150 -9.41 -14.60 -5.27
CA ARG A 150 -8.18 -13.96 -5.75
C ARG A 150 -6.95 -14.81 -5.38
N PRO A 151 -6.27 -15.45 -6.34
CA PRO A 151 -5.05 -16.19 -6.03
C PRO A 151 -3.99 -15.30 -5.38
N ILE A 152 -3.35 -15.79 -4.31
CA ILE A 152 -2.30 -15.04 -3.61
C ILE A 152 -0.95 -15.27 -4.28
N THR A 153 -0.22 -14.19 -4.54
CA THR A 153 1.10 -14.21 -5.18
C THR A 153 2.10 -13.29 -4.47
N ASP A 154 3.37 -13.39 -4.85
CA ASP A 154 4.38 -12.40 -4.50
C ASP A 154 4.03 -11.04 -5.15
N ILE A 155 4.44 -9.96 -4.49
CA ILE A 155 4.22 -8.60 -4.99
C ILE A 155 5.01 -8.35 -6.27
N ASP A 156 4.34 -7.76 -7.25
CA ASP A 156 4.96 -7.13 -8.42
C ASP A 156 4.52 -5.65 -8.44
N PHE A 157 5.31 -4.79 -7.80
CA PHE A 157 4.99 -3.37 -7.66
C PHE A 157 5.41 -2.57 -8.90
N GLU A 158 6.50 -2.98 -9.54
CA GLU A 158 7.05 -2.33 -10.75
C GLU A 158 6.04 -2.32 -11.89
N HIS A 159 5.29 -3.43 -12.07
CA HIS A 159 4.25 -3.48 -13.09
C HIS A 159 3.15 -2.42 -12.88
N ILE A 160 2.80 -2.09 -11.64
CA ILE A 160 1.69 -1.17 -11.35
C ILE A 160 2.10 0.28 -11.59
N VAL A 161 3.37 0.62 -11.37
CA VAL A 161 3.92 1.95 -11.69
C VAL A 161 3.79 2.24 -13.19
N GLU A 162 3.92 1.24 -14.06
CA GLU A 162 3.70 1.42 -15.50
C GLU A 162 2.22 1.66 -15.86
N LEU A 163 1.28 1.20 -15.03
CA LEU A 163 -0.17 1.30 -15.29
C LEU A 163 -0.77 2.63 -14.87
N VAL A 164 -0.21 3.34 -13.89
CA VAL A 164 -0.83 4.54 -13.31
C VAL A 164 -0.91 5.73 -14.27
N ASP A 165 -0.07 5.74 -15.31
CA ASP A 165 -0.14 6.71 -16.41
C ASP A 165 -1.34 6.49 -17.33
N MET A 166 -2.01 5.35 -17.21
CA MET A 166 -3.21 5.06 -18.01
C MET A 166 -4.43 5.83 -17.46
N ASP A 167 -5.24 6.36 -18.37
CA ASP A 167 -6.46 7.07 -18.00
C ASP A 167 -7.52 6.16 -17.37
N GLU A 168 -7.52 4.88 -17.76
CA GLU A 168 -8.36 3.80 -17.25
C GLU A 168 -7.49 2.58 -16.92
N LYS A 169 -7.81 1.90 -15.81
CA LYS A 169 -7.17 0.63 -15.47
C LYS A 169 -7.45 -0.41 -16.56
N PRO A 170 -6.44 -1.18 -17.01
CA PRO A 170 -6.72 -2.45 -17.68
C PRO A 170 -7.59 -3.35 -16.79
N PRO A 171 -8.28 -4.36 -17.35
CA PRO A 171 -8.96 -5.36 -16.53
C PRO A 171 -8.02 -5.89 -15.44
N GLY A 172 -8.38 -5.65 -14.18
CA GLY A 172 -7.52 -5.96 -13.05
C GLY A 172 -7.14 -7.46 -13.01
N PRO A 173 -5.96 -7.79 -12.49
CA PRO A 173 -5.53 -9.15 -12.35
C PRO A 173 -6.50 -9.91 -11.45
N LYS A 174 -6.68 -11.19 -11.77
CA LYS A 174 -7.48 -12.08 -10.91
C LYS A 174 -6.77 -12.41 -9.60
N TRP A 175 -5.52 -12.01 -9.41
CA TRP A 175 -4.68 -12.35 -8.26
C TRP A 175 -4.51 -11.15 -7.32
N LEU A 176 -4.01 -11.40 -6.10
CA LEU A 176 -3.59 -10.39 -5.12
C LEU A 176 -2.13 -10.66 -4.73
N GLY A 177 -1.25 -9.71 -5.05
CA GLY A 177 0.10 -9.66 -4.55
C GLY A 177 0.09 -9.12 -3.12
N ILE A 178 0.63 -9.88 -2.18
CA ILE A 178 0.73 -9.45 -0.78
C ILE A 178 2.11 -9.75 -0.23
N ASP A 179 2.56 -8.95 0.72
CA ASP A 179 3.76 -9.25 1.50
C ASP A 179 3.55 -8.77 2.93
N LEU A 180 3.46 -9.73 3.84
CA LEU A 180 3.22 -9.52 5.27
C LEU A 180 4.46 -9.79 6.10
N ARG A 181 5.57 -10.20 5.48
CA ARG A 181 6.76 -10.67 6.20
C ARG A 181 7.27 -9.63 7.20
N LEU A 182 8.02 -10.09 8.20
CA LEU A 182 8.65 -9.22 9.20
C LEU A 182 7.64 -8.34 9.97
N ASN A 183 6.44 -8.87 10.23
CA ASN A 183 5.44 -8.30 11.15
C ASN A 183 5.26 -9.20 12.39
N ASP A 184 4.44 -8.74 13.34
CA ASP A 184 4.15 -9.40 14.61
C ASP A 184 2.84 -10.22 14.60
N PHE A 185 2.35 -10.63 13.42
CA PHE A 185 1.18 -11.51 13.32
C PHE A 185 1.37 -12.84 14.06
N THR A 186 0.31 -13.32 14.69
CA THR A 186 0.27 -14.55 15.51
C THR A 186 -0.97 -15.39 15.19
N GLY A 187 -1.05 -16.58 15.77
CA GLY A 187 -2.15 -17.51 15.51
C GLY A 187 -2.13 -18.07 14.09
N ASP A 188 -3.26 -18.57 13.62
CA ASP A 188 -3.34 -19.23 12.31
C ASP A 188 -3.61 -18.23 11.18
N ILE A 189 -3.04 -18.52 10.01
CA ILE A 189 -3.42 -17.84 8.76
C ILE A 189 -4.54 -18.64 8.12
N ARG A 190 -5.75 -18.07 8.15
CA ARG A 190 -6.92 -18.69 7.51
C ARG A 190 -6.95 -18.32 6.04
N ILE A 191 -6.72 -19.31 5.19
CA ILE A 191 -6.77 -19.19 3.72
C ILE A 191 -7.98 -19.94 3.17
N HIS A 192 -9.07 -20.01 3.94
CA HIS A 192 -10.20 -20.85 3.60
C HIS A 192 -10.79 -20.43 2.24
N ASP A 193 -10.99 -21.42 1.38
CA ASP A 193 -11.52 -21.24 0.02
C ASP A 193 -10.68 -20.42 -0.96
N ILE A 194 -9.43 -20.05 -0.62
CA ILE A 194 -8.52 -19.45 -1.62
C ILE A 194 -8.22 -20.47 -2.71
N ASP A 195 -8.65 -20.16 -3.93
CA ASP A 195 -8.59 -21.07 -5.09
C ASP A 195 -7.16 -21.53 -5.42
N LEU A 196 -6.17 -20.64 -5.21
CA LEU A 196 -4.77 -20.92 -5.51
C LEU A 196 -3.82 -19.99 -4.75
N ILE A 197 -2.80 -20.56 -4.11
CA ILE A 197 -1.65 -19.81 -3.57
C ILE A 197 -0.45 -20.11 -4.46
N HIS A 198 0.02 -19.11 -5.19
CA HIS A 198 1.20 -19.25 -6.06
C HIS A 198 2.50 -19.26 -5.26
N SER A 199 2.56 -18.52 -4.14
CA SER A 199 3.75 -18.38 -3.32
C SER A 199 3.37 -18.22 -1.84
N VAL A 200 4.11 -18.88 -0.96
CA VAL A 200 4.02 -18.71 0.49
C VAL A 200 5.07 -17.76 1.04
N THR A 201 5.94 -17.24 0.17
CA THR A 201 6.93 -16.21 0.53
C THR A 201 6.29 -15.03 1.27
N PRO A 202 5.09 -14.53 0.91
CA PRO A 202 4.42 -13.46 1.64
C PRO A 202 4.25 -13.68 3.15
N PHE A 203 4.27 -14.92 3.62
CA PHE A 203 4.03 -15.30 5.02
C PHE A 203 5.31 -15.73 5.75
N LYS A 204 6.47 -15.71 5.09
CA LYS A 204 7.73 -16.17 5.69
C LYS A 204 8.15 -15.29 6.88
N GLY A 205 8.58 -15.94 7.96
CA GLY A 205 9.09 -15.25 9.15
C GLY A 205 8.02 -14.67 10.08
N LEU A 206 6.74 -14.86 9.77
CA LEU A 206 5.65 -14.56 10.70
C LEU A 206 5.69 -15.48 11.94
N LYS A 207 5.19 -14.98 13.07
CA LYS A 207 5.03 -15.76 14.31
C LYS A 207 3.74 -16.59 14.30
N CYS A 208 3.07 -16.69 13.16
CA CYS A 208 1.88 -17.53 12.98
C CYS A 208 2.21 -19.01 13.13
N ASP A 209 1.30 -19.76 13.74
CA ASP A 209 1.50 -21.18 14.05
C ASP A 209 1.45 -22.02 12.77
N GLU A 210 0.35 -21.91 12.02
CA GLU A 210 0.09 -22.72 10.83
C GLU A 210 -0.68 -21.93 9.74
N ILE A 211 -0.62 -22.42 8.50
CA ILE A 211 -1.51 -21.98 7.41
C ILE A 211 -2.61 -23.02 7.28
N ILE A 212 -3.87 -22.61 7.43
CA ILE A 212 -5.04 -23.50 7.45
C ILE A 212 -5.95 -23.23 6.25
N ASP A 213 -6.21 -24.27 5.43
CA ASP A 213 -7.14 -24.19 4.30
C ASP A 213 -8.61 -24.40 4.65
N GLY A 214 -9.47 -24.28 3.63
CA GLY A 214 -10.92 -24.45 3.74
C GLY A 214 -11.38 -25.85 4.15
N ASN A 215 -10.47 -26.83 4.16
CA ASN A 215 -10.73 -28.20 4.60
C ASN A 215 -10.21 -28.47 6.02
N GLY A 216 -9.58 -27.48 6.65
CA GLY A 216 -8.90 -27.64 7.94
C GLY A 216 -7.55 -28.35 7.81
N GLU A 217 -6.99 -28.50 6.61
CA GLU A 217 -5.63 -28.98 6.43
C GLU A 217 -4.65 -27.89 6.85
N SER A 218 -3.66 -28.32 7.64
CA SER A 218 -2.59 -27.46 8.13
C SER A 218 -1.31 -27.70 7.33
N TYR A 219 -0.68 -26.60 6.94
CA TYR A 219 0.57 -26.62 6.21
C TYR A 219 1.68 -25.94 6.99
N ASN A 220 2.82 -26.63 7.06
CA ASN A 220 4.01 -26.07 7.68
C ASN A 220 4.53 -24.91 6.83
N ARG A 221 4.68 -23.72 7.45
CA ARG A 221 5.18 -22.49 6.82
C ARG A 221 6.55 -22.60 6.15
N TYR A 222 7.33 -23.65 6.46
CA TYR A 222 8.64 -23.93 5.86
C TYR A 222 8.60 -24.90 4.68
N ILE A 223 7.48 -25.60 4.44
CA ILE A 223 7.36 -26.65 3.43
C ILE A 223 6.06 -26.45 2.65
N LEU A 224 6.08 -25.54 1.69
CA LEU A 224 4.98 -25.40 0.72
C LEU A 224 5.55 -24.99 -0.65
N GLN A 225 6.09 -25.97 -1.37
CA GLN A 225 6.07 -25.99 -2.83
C GLN A 225 4.79 -26.70 -3.34
N VAL A 226 3.71 -26.68 -2.55
CA VAL A 226 2.44 -27.25 -2.98
C VAL A 226 1.67 -26.12 -3.63
N GLN A 227 1.62 -26.14 -4.97
CA GLN A 227 0.52 -25.51 -5.69
C GLN A 227 -0.76 -26.13 -5.13
N LEU A 228 -1.40 -25.46 -4.16
CA LEU A 228 -2.73 -25.81 -3.70
C LEU A 228 -3.67 -25.50 -4.85
N ARG A 229 -3.80 -26.43 -5.79
CA ARG A 229 -4.85 -26.43 -6.81
C ARG A 229 -5.97 -27.27 -6.26
N ARG A 230 -7.10 -26.65 -5.90
CA ARG A 230 -8.36 -27.42 -5.80
C ARG A 230 -8.72 -27.92 -7.22
N LYS A 231 -9.11 -29.18 -7.30
CA LYS A 231 -9.69 -29.80 -8.51
C LYS A 231 -11.11 -29.32 -8.73
#